data_AF-A0A847M563-F1
#
_entry.id   AF-A0A847M563-F1
#
_cell.length_a   1.000
_cell.length_b   1.000
_cell.length_c   1.000
_cell.angle_alpha   90.00
_cell.angle_beta   90.00
_cell.angle_gamma   90.00
#
_symmetry.space_group_name_H-M   'P 1'
#
loop_
_entity.id
_entity.type
_entity.pdbx_description
1 polymer ?
#
loop_
_entity_poly.entity_id
_entity_poly.type
_entity_poly.pdbx_seq_one_letter_code
_entity_poly.pdbx_strand_id
1 'polypeptide(L)'
;MRLTEKNEIGLRVTRRHLRRTWLTWGLLPLVICLALTVGADSVHAADFSMDTRQLEVNFQAIFAIAAMLFLVAFTVDGHWTNSQRLAHHLATLAQRDGRRVKTDTISEYASIVNRTVIGSTYALAAAGIAIALSAVAAAIAGLGLYYALLLLSLGGAFQLFVLSRHPYYIQLMTTAAAGQLMPEADE
;
A
#
# COMPACT_ATOMS: atom_id res chain seq x y z
N MET A 1 -18.52 3.26 -23.62
CA MET A 1 -18.46 4.70 -23.31
C MET A 1 -17.04 5.19 -23.63
N ARG A 2 -16.85 6.12 -24.57
CA ARG A 2 -15.50 6.66 -24.87
C ARG A 2 -15.12 7.65 -23.78
N LEU A 3 -13.99 7.42 -23.12
CA LEU A 3 -13.41 8.40 -22.20
C LEU A 3 -12.98 9.63 -23.02
N THR A 4 -13.08 10.81 -22.44
CA THR A 4 -12.52 12.01 -23.06
C THR A 4 -11.00 11.87 -23.16
N GLU A 5 -10.37 12.46 -24.17
CA GLU A 5 -8.91 12.41 -24.37
C GLU A 5 -8.14 12.85 -23.10
N LYS A 6 -8.69 13.85 -22.38
CA LYS A 6 -8.20 14.32 -21.08
C LYS A 6 -8.20 13.22 -20.01
N ASN A 7 -9.25 12.40 -19.95
CA ASN A 7 -9.37 11.30 -18.99
C ASN A 7 -8.41 10.15 -19.32
N GLU A 8 -8.20 9.84 -20.61
CA GLU A 8 -7.22 8.82 -21.03
C GLU A 8 -5.78 9.20 -20.71
N ILE A 9 -5.42 10.48 -20.91
CA ILE A 9 -4.10 11.01 -20.52
C ILE A 9 -3.95 10.93 -19.00
N GLY A 10 -4.96 11.36 -18.24
CA GLY A 10 -4.96 11.26 -16.77
C GLY A 10 -4.73 9.83 -16.27
N LEU A 11 -5.39 8.84 -16.87
CA LEU A 11 -5.23 7.43 -16.53
C LEU A 11 -3.84 6.88 -16.83
N ARG A 12 -3.26 7.24 -17.98
CA ARG A 12 -1.88 6.87 -18.33
C ARG A 12 -0.89 7.46 -17.34
N VAL A 13 -1.07 8.72 -16.95
CA VAL A 13 -0.24 9.41 -15.95
C VAL A 13 -0.35 8.69 -14.60
N THR A 14 -1.57 8.39 -14.14
CA THR A 14 -1.82 7.66 -12.89
C THR A 14 -1.19 6.27 -12.90
N ARG A 15 -1.37 5.48 -13.96
CA ARG A 15 -0.77 4.14 -14.06
C ARG A 15 0.75 4.21 -13.97
N ARG A 16 1.36 5.21 -14.64
CA ARG A 16 2.79 5.45 -14.58
C ARG A 16 3.23 5.89 -13.18
N HIS A 17 2.44 6.72 -12.50
CA HIS A 17 2.69 7.16 -11.14
C HIS A 17 2.65 5.98 -10.16
N LEU A 18 1.58 5.19 -10.12
CA LEU A 18 1.46 4.01 -9.25
C LEU A 18 2.63 3.05 -9.46
N ARG A 19 2.97 2.74 -10.72
CA ARG A 19 4.11 1.86 -11.04
C ARG A 19 5.43 2.46 -10.56
N ARG A 20 5.66 3.76 -10.79
CA ARG A 20 6.89 4.43 -10.36
C ARG A 20 7.00 4.45 -8.84
N THR A 21 5.92 4.81 -8.14
CA THR A 21 5.88 4.82 -6.67
C THR A 21 6.14 3.44 -6.11
N TRP A 22 5.51 2.38 -6.65
CA TRP A 22 5.79 1.01 -6.24
C TRP A 22 7.26 0.61 -6.48
N LEU A 23 7.84 0.98 -7.63
CA LEU A 23 9.25 0.70 -7.89
C LEU A 23 10.19 1.45 -6.93
N THR A 24 9.96 2.74 -6.70
CA THR A 24 10.89 3.60 -5.94
C THR A 24 10.71 3.47 -4.43
N TRP A 25 9.48 3.25 -3.96
CA TRP A 25 9.14 3.25 -2.54
C TRP A 25 8.68 1.88 -2.02
N GLY A 26 8.48 0.90 -2.91
CA GLY A 26 8.18 -0.48 -2.55
C GLY A 26 9.35 -1.41 -2.82
N LEU A 27 9.70 -1.60 -4.10
CA LEU A 27 10.70 -2.57 -4.54
C LEU A 27 12.13 -2.14 -4.17
N LEU A 28 12.50 -0.89 -4.46
CA LEU A 28 13.86 -0.40 -4.20
C LEU A 28 14.24 -0.48 -2.71
N PRO A 29 13.41 -0.02 -1.74
CA PRO A 29 13.72 -0.18 -0.33
C PRO A 29 13.83 -1.64 0.10
N LEU A 30 13.04 -2.54 -0.49
CA LEU A 30 13.12 -3.97 -0.19
C LEU A 30 14.46 -4.57 -0.66
N VAL A 31 14.95 -4.19 -1.84
CA VAL A 31 16.28 -4.59 -2.33
C VAL A 31 17.39 -4.02 -1.43
N ILE A 32 17.27 -2.77 -0.99
CA ILE A 32 18.21 -2.16 -0.04
C ILE A 32 18.20 -2.94 1.28
N CYS A 33 17.03 -3.26 1.82
CA CYS A 33 16.91 -4.05 3.05
C CYS A 33 17.51 -5.45 2.90
N LEU A 34 17.33 -6.10 1.75
CA LEU A 34 17.99 -7.38 1.46
C LEU A 34 19.51 -7.25 1.53
N ALA A 35 20.10 -6.25 0.86
CA ALA A 35 21.54 -6.01 0.90
C ALA A 35 22.05 -5.70 2.32
N LEU A 36 21.32 -4.88 3.07
CA LEU A 36 21.63 -4.55 4.47
C LEU A 36 21.52 -5.77 5.38
N THR A 37 20.53 -6.64 5.16
CA THR A 37 20.32 -7.85 5.94
C THR A 37 21.48 -8.81 5.76
N VAL A 38 21.89 -9.06 4.50
CA VAL A 38 23.04 -9.91 4.19
C VAL A 38 24.34 -9.29 4.75
N GLY A 39 24.52 -7.98 4.61
CA GLY A 39 25.66 -7.28 5.18
C GLY A 39 25.73 -7.37 6.70
N ALA A 40 24.61 -7.15 7.40
CA ALA A 40 24.54 -7.22 8.86
C ALA A 40 24.82 -8.64 9.39
N ASP A 41 24.24 -9.66 8.75
CA ASP A 41 24.46 -11.07 9.11
C ASP A 41 25.92 -11.47 8.90
N SER A 42 26.56 -11.01 7.81
CA SER A 42 27.97 -11.32 7.53
C SER A 42 28.94 -10.79 8.60
N VAL A 43 28.57 -9.73 9.33
CA VAL A 43 29.35 -9.17 10.44
C VAL A 43 29.11 -9.96 11.73
N HIS A 44 27.92 -10.54 11.92
CA HIS A 44 27.51 -11.21 13.16
C HIS A 44 27.68 -12.73 13.15
N ALA A 45 28.01 -13.33 12.01
CA ALA A 45 28.21 -14.78 11.86
C ALA A 45 29.27 -15.39 12.81
N ALA A 46 30.02 -14.58 13.55
CA ALA A 46 31.08 -15.01 14.45
C ALA A 46 30.73 -15.01 15.96
N ASP A 47 29.68 -14.33 16.43
CA ASP A 47 29.67 -13.85 17.84
C ASP A 47 28.51 -14.25 18.77
N PHE A 48 27.50 -15.02 18.33
CA PHE A 48 26.35 -15.32 19.21
C PHE A 48 25.96 -16.80 19.28
N SER A 49 26.27 -17.45 20.41
CA SER A 49 25.68 -18.73 20.81
C SER A 49 24.42 -18.50 21.66
N MET A 50 23.34 -18.09 21.02
CA MET A 50 22.05 -17.89 21.69
C MET A 50 21.31 -19.23 21.79
N ASP A 51 20.59 -19.47 22.90
CA ASP A 51 19.77 -20.67 23.06
C ASP A 51 18.65 -20.70 22.01
N THR A 52 18.39 -21.87 21.41
CA THR A 52 17.48 -22.04 20.27
C THR A 52 16.07 -21.57 20.60
N ARG A 53 15.63 -21.80 21.84
CA ARG A 53 14.32 -21.38 22.32
C ARG A 53 14.18 -19.85 22.40
N GLN A 54 15.24 -19.14 22.75
CA GLN A 54 15.22 -17.68 22.85
C GLN A 54 15.22 -17.03 21.45
N LEU A 55 15.91 -17.63 20.48
CA LEU A 55 15.85 -17.24 19.07
C LEU A 55 14.43 -17.35 18.52
N GLU A 56 13.76 -18.48 18.75
CA GLU A 56 12.38 -18.70 18.29
C GLU A 56 11.41 -17.68 18.87
N VAL A 57 11.47 -17.40 20.18
CA VAL A 57 10.59 -16.43 20.83
C VAL A 57 10.83 -15.01 20.29
N ASN A 58 12.09 -14.61 20.13
CA ASN A 58 12.43 -13.30 19.56
C ASN A 58 11.95 -13.17 18.11
N PHE A 59 12.13 -14.21 17.30
CA PHE A 59 11.61 -14.24 15.94
C PHE A 59 10.09 -14.11 15.92
N GLN A 60 9.37 -14.90 16.73
CA GLN A 60 7.92 -14.86 16.79
C GLN A 60 7.41 -13.48 17.17
N ALA A 61 8.06 -12.79 18.11
CA ALA A 61 7.70 -11.42 18.49
C ALA A 61 7.87 -10.43 17.33
N ILE A 62 9.02 -10.44 16.66
CA ILE A 62 9.29 -9.54 15.51
C ILE A 62 8.33 -9.84 14.35
N PHE A 63 8.14 -11.13 14.05
CA PHE A 63 7.24 -11.58 13.00
C PHE A 63 5.79 -11.19 13.29
N ALA A 64 5.32 -11.33 14.54
CA ALA A 64 3.98 -10.92 14.94
C ALA A 64 3.77 -9.41 14.76
N ILE A 65 4.76 -8.58 15.11
CA ILE A 65 4.68 -7.13 14.90
C ILE A 65 4.62 -6.80 13.40
N ALA A 66 5.48 -7.43 12.59
CA ALA A 66 5.48 -7.23 11.14
C ALA A 66 4.16 -7.67 10.49
N ALA A 67 3.60 -8.80 10.92
CA ALA A 67 2.30 -9.29 10.47
C ALA A 67 1.14 -8.38 10.92
N MET A 68 1.22 -7.82 12.14
CA MET A 68 0.25 -6.84 12.61
C MET A 68 0.29 -5.57 11.76
N LEU A 69 1.48 -5.06 11.44
CA LEU A 69 1.64 -3.92 10.54
C LEU A 69 1.07 -4.20 9.15
N PHE A 70 1.27 -5.41 8.62
CA PHE A 70 0.65 -5.86 7.37
C PHE A 70 -0.88 -5.74 7.45
N LEU A 71 -1.50 -6.28 8.51
CA LEU A 71 -2.95 -6.28 8.68
C LEU A 71 -3.52 -4.88 8.88
N VAL A 72 -2.83 -4.03 9.63
CA VAL A 72 -3.22 -2.63 9.82
C VAL A 72 -3.18 -1.88 8.49
N ALA A 73 -2.09 -2.01 7.74
CA ALA A 73 -1.95 -1.37 6.44
C ALA A 73 -3.03 -1.84 5.44
N PHE A 74 -3.33 -3.14 5.42
CA PHE A 74 -4.44 -3.72 4.66
C PHE A 74 -5.79 -3.10 5.05
N THR A 75 -6.06 -3.00 6.35
CA THR A 75 -7.32 -2.47 6.87
C THR A 75 -7.50 -0.98 6.57
N VAL A 76 -6.43 -0.20 6.74
CA VAL A 76 -6.42 1.24 6.45
C VAL A 76 -6.62 1.49 4.95
N ASP A 77 -5.93 0.74 4.09
CA ASP A 77 -6.14 0.85 2.64
C ASP A 77 -7.59 0.51 2.25
N GLY A 78 -8.12 -0.59 2.78
CA GLY A 78 -9.50 -0.98 2.56
C GLY A 78 -10.49 0.08 3.04
N HIS A 79 -10.21 0.74 4.16
CA HIS A 79 -11.06 1.80 4.71
C HIS A 79 -11.05 3.06 3.82
N TRP A 80 -9.88 3.51 3.37
CA TRP A 80 -9.74 4.73 2.56
C TRP A 80 -10.19 4.56 1.11
N THR A 81 -10.01 3.37 0.54
CA THR A 81 -10.27 3.12 -0.87
C THR A 81 -11.59 2.40 -1.13
N ASN A 82 -12.44 2.25 -0.11
CA ASN A 82 -13.78 1.66 -0.26
C ASN A 82 -14.66 2.54 -1.15
N SER A 83 -15.12 1.98 -2.27
CA SER A 83 -15.94 2.69 -3.27
C SER A 83 -17.25 3.23 -2.70
N GLN A 84 -17.95 2.47 -1.85
CA GLN A 84 -19.21 2.90 -1.22
C GLN A 84 -19.00 4.06 -0.25
N ARG A 85 -17.95 4.02 0.58
CA ARG A 85 -17.62 5.13 1.49
C ARG A 85 -17.23 6.37 0.73
N LEU A 86 -16.41 6.22 -0.31
CA LEU A 86 -16.02 7.33 -1.18
C LEU A 86 -17.26 7.92 -1.88
N ALA A 87 -18.14 7.09 -2.41
CA ALA A 87 -19.40 7.53 -3.01
C ALA A 87 -20.23 8.37 -2.02
N HIS A 88 -20.44 7.84 -0.80
CA HIS A 88 -21.18 8.55 0.23
C HIS A 88 -20.51 9.86 0.63
N HIS A 89 -19.18 9.88 0.79
CA HIS A 89 -18.43 11.08 1.10
C HIS A 89 -18.57 12.16 0.02
N LEU A 90 -18.45 11.79 -1.26
CA LEU A 90 -18.67 12.70 -2.38
C LEU A 90 -20.12 13.23 -2.42
N ALA A 91 -21.11 12.39 -2.10
CA ALA A 91 -22.52 12.79 -2.00
C ALA A 91 -22.73 13.86 -0.93
N THR A 92 -22.16 13.63 0.26
CA THR A 92 -22.27 14.58 1.38
C THR A 92 -21.61 15.92 1.06
N LEU A 93 -20.49 15.91 0.33
CA LEU A 93 -19.82 17.14 -0.12
C LEU A 93 -20.66 17.92 -1.12
N ALA A 94 -21.22 17.24 -2.13
CA ALA A 94 -22.09 17.88 -3.12
C ALA A 94 -23.33 18.52 -2.48
N GLN A 95 -23.96 17.81 -1.53
CA GLN A 95 -25.12 18.32 -0.78
C GLN A 95 -24.75 19.53 0.10
N ARG A 96 -23.59 19.51 0.76
CA ARG A 96 -23.11 20.64 1.59
C ARG A 96 -22.83 21.89 0.77
N ASP A 97 -22.37 21.72 -0.47
CA ASP A 97 -22.19 22.81 -1.43
C ASP A 97 -23.51 23.29 -2.06
N GLY A 98 -24.67 22.76 -1.62
CA GLY A 98 -25.99 23.10 -2.15
C GLY A 98 -26.23 22.61 -3.58
N ARG A 99 -25.38 21.70 -4.09
CA ARG A 99 -25.46 21.18 -5.45
C ARG A 99 -26.27 19.88 -5.49
N ARG A 100 -27.04 19.71 -6.57
CA ARG A 100 -27.71 18.43 -6.82
C ARG A 100 -26.66 17.36 -7.10
N VAL A 101 -26.84 16.20 -6.49
CA VAL A 101 -25.99 15.02 -6.72
C VAL A 101 -26.27 14.51 -8.13
N LYS A 102 -25.43 14.91 -9.09
CA LYS A 102 -25.46 14.50 -10.49
C LYS A 102 -24.08 14.05 -10.93
N THR A 103 -24.04 13.24 -11.99
CA THR A 103 -22.82 12.69 -12.61
C THR A 103 -21.76 13.78 -12.87
N ASP A 104 -22.18 14.93 -13.41
CA ASP A 104 -21.27 16.04 -13.72
C ASP A 104 -20.64 16.63 -12.45
N THR A 105 -21.44 16.84 -11.40
CA THR A 105 -20.96 17.39 -10.12
C THR A 105 -20.03 16.41 -9.41
N ILE A 106 -20.29 15.11 -9.48
CA ILE A 106 -19.43 14.06 -8.89
C ILE A 106 -18.08 13.98 -9.61
N SER A 107 -18.09 14.16 -10.94
CA SER A 107 -16.87 14.17 -11.74
C SER A 107 -15.91 15.30 -11.35
N GLU A 108 -16.43 16.45 -10.90
CA GLU A 108 -15.60 17.56 -10.39
C GLU A 108 -14.84 17.18 -9.11
N TYR A 109 -15.43 16.32 -8.27
CA TYR A 109 -14.80 15.82 -7.05
C TYR A 109 -13.91 14.59 -7.29
N ALA A 110 -13.73 14.11 -8.52
CA ALA A 110 -12.84 12.99 -8.83
C ALA A 110 -11.38 13.24 -8.39
N SER A 111 -10.98 14.51 -8.28
CA SER A 111 -9.68 14.90 -7.72
C SER A 111 -9.49 14.49 -6.26
N ILE A 112 -10.58 14.40 -5.47
CA ILE A 112 -10.56 13.92 -4.07
C ILE A 112 -10.25 12.42 -4.05
N VAL A 113 -10.91 11.63 -4.90
CA VAL A 113 -10.64 10.19 -5.03
C VAL A 113 -9.18 9.96 -5.42
N ASN A 114 -8.65 10.76 -6.34
CA ASN A 114 -7.24 10.68 -6.73
C ASN A 114 -6.30 10.93 -5.54
N ARG A 115 -6.55 11.98 -4.75
CA ARG A 115 -5.76 12.27 -3.54
C ARG A 115 -5.82 11.13 -2.52
N THR A 116 -6.99 10.54 -2.30
CA THR A 116 -7.16 9.41 -1.36
C THR A 116 -6.39 8.17 -1.82
N VAL A 117 -6.45 7.84 -3.12
CA VAL A 117 -5.70 6.71 -3.68
C VAL A 117 -4.18 6.93 -3.58
N ILE A 118 -3.70 8.12 -3.91
CA ILE A 118 -2.27 8.47 -3.78
C ILE A 118 -1.84 8.39 -2.32
N GLY A 119 -2.63 8.95 -1.40
CA GLY A 119 -2.36 8.88 0.04
C GLY A 119 -2.28 7.44 0.55
N SER A 120 -3.22 6.59 0.13
CA SER A 120 -3.18 5.15 0.46
C SER A 120 -1.92 4.47 -0.08
N THR A 121 -1.51 4.79 -1.30
CA THR A 121 -0.30 4.22 -1.92
C THR A 121 0.96 4.58 -1.11
N TYR A 122 1.09 5.82 -0.63
CA TYR A 122 2.21 6.20 0.22
C TYR A 122 2.16 5.56 1.61
N ALA A 123 0.97 5.44 2.21
CA ALA A 123 0.80 4.75 3.49
C ALA A 123 1.20 3.27 3.40
N LEU A 124 0.78 2.59 2.32
CA LEU A 124 1.19 1.24 2.02
C LEU A 124 2.71 1.15 1.81
N ALA A 125 3.31 2.05 1.03
CA ALA A 125 4.75 2.06 0.83
C ALA A 125 5.52 2.20 2.16
N ALA A 126 5.09 3.12 3.05
CA ALA A 126 5.69 3.29 4.37
C ALA A 126 5.57 2.03 5.25
N ALA A 127 4.40 1.37 5.25
CA ALA A 127 4.22 0.11 5.96
C ALA A 127 5.13 -1.00 5.40
N GLY A 128 5.27 -1.08 4.08
CA GLY A 128 6.16 -2.04 3.43
C GLY A 128 7.63 -1.82 3.77
N ILE A 129 8.08 -0.57 3.88
CA ILE A 129 9.42 -0.21 4.35
C ILE A 129 9.60 -0.66 5.81
N ALA A 130 8.63 -0.39 6.69
CA ALA A 130 8.70 -0.79 8.09
C ALA A 130 8.79 -2.32 8.25
N ILE A 131 8.01 -3.08 7.46
CA ILE A 131 8.08 -4.54 7.43
C ILE A 131 9.46 -5.01 6.93
N ALA A 132 10.00 -4.43 5.86
CA ALA A 132 11.32 -4.81 5.35
C ALA A 132 12.46 -4.51 6.35
N LEU A 133 12.37 -3.40 7.08
CA LEU A 133 13.33 -3.05 8.13
C LEU A 133 13.34 -4.04 9.30
N SER A 134 12.24 -4.75 9.56
CA SER A 134 12.21 -5.80 10.59
C SER A 134 13.19 -6.93 10.30
N ALA A 135 13.46 -7.23 9.02
CA ALA A 135 14.45 -8.23 8.63
C ALA A 135 15.89 -7.76 8.91
N VAL A 136 16.17 -6.48 8.64
CA VAL A 136 17.46 -5.87 8.98
C VAL A 136 17.65 -5.90 10.50
N ALA A 137 16.62 -5.55 11.27
CA ALA A 137 16.67 -5.63 12.73
C ALA A 137 16.90 -7.06 13.23
N ALA A 138 16.27 -8.06 12.60
CA ALA A 138 16.49 -9.47 12.94
C ALA A 138 17.92 -9.92 12.66
N ALA A 139 18.51 -9.52 11.53
CA ALA A 139 19.91 -9.82 11.22
C ALA A 139 20.88 -9.12 12.19
N ILE A 140 20.65 -7.85 12.52
CA ILE A 140 21.45 -7.11 13.52
C ILE A 140 21.34 -7.76 14.91
N ALA A 141 20.16 -8.24 15.28
CA ALA A 141 19.93 -8.93 16.55
C ALA A 141 20.49 -10.36 16.57
N GLY A 142 21.20 -10.80 15.52
CA GLY A 142 21.83 -12.11 15.48
C GLY A 142 20.84 -13.27 15.39
N LEU A 143 19.61 -13.05 14.91
CA LEU A 143 18.65 -14.15 14.72
C LEU A 143 19.13 -15.14 13.65
N GLY A 144 20.05 -14.71 12.79
CA GLY A 144 20.59 -15.50 11.70
C GLY A 144 19.83 -15.31 10.39
N LEU A 145 20.53 -15.52 9.29
CA LEU A 145 20.07 -15.26 7.94
C LEU A 145 18.71 -15.90 7.62
N TYR A 146 18.46 -17.12 8.09
CA TYR A 146 17.22 -17.84 7.82
C TYR A 146 15.97 -17.06 8.28
N TYR A 147 15.95 -16.63 9.55
CA TYR A 147 14.81 -15.88 10.10
C TYR A 147 14.68 -14.49 9.48
N ALA A 148 15.81 -13.84 9.17
CA ALA A 148 15.80 -12.55 8.49
C ALA A 148 15.24 -12.67 7.05
N LEU A 149 15.56 -13.74 6.33
CA LEU A 149 14.99 -14.03 5.01
C LEU A 149 13.48 -14.30 5.07
N LEU A 150 12.97 -14.95 6.13
CA LEU A 150 11.53 -15.10 6.34
C LEU A 150 10.84 -13.75 6.49
N LEU A 151 11.41 -12.80 7.24
CA LEU A 151 10.88 -11.44 7.38
C LEU A 151 10.96 -10.66 6.06
N LEU A 152 12.03 -10.82 5.28
CA LEU A 152 12.11 -10.25 3.93
C LEU A 152 11.04 -10.83 3.00
N SER A 153 10.76 -12.13 3.11
CA SER A 153 9.71 -12.77 2.32
C SER A 153 8.33 -12.20 2.63
N LEU A 154 8.06 -11.89 3.91
CA LEU A 154 6.84 -11.20 4.32
C LEU A 154 6.77 -9.78 3.72
N GLY A 155 7.87 -9.03 3.74
CA GLY A 155 7.99 -7.74 3.06
C GLY A 155 7.74 -7.87 1.55
N GLY A 156 8.26 -8.91 0.92
CA GLY A 156 8.05 -9.20 -0.51
C GLY A 156 6.59 -9.51 -0.83
N ALA A 157 5.94 -10.35 -0.02
CA ALA A 157 4.52 -10.65 -0.12
C ALA A 157 3.66 -9.38 0.04
N PHE A 158 4.03 -8.50 0.96
CA PHE A 158 3.37 -7.21 1.11
C PHE A 158 3.52 -6.33 -0.14
N GLN A 159 4.70 -6.26 -0.75
CA GLN A 159 4.87 -5.48 -2.00
C GLN A 159 4.08 -6.05 -3.18
N LEU A 160 3.94 -7.38 -3.26
CA LEU A 160 3.07 -8.02 -4.25
C LEU A 160 1.60 -7.72 -4.00
N PHE A 161 1.18 -7.69 -2.73
CA PHE A 161 -0.16 -7.23 -2.35
C PHE A 161 -0.40 -5.79 -2.83
N VAL A 162 0.51 -4.84 -2.56
CA VAL A 162 0.38 -3.45 -3.04
C VAL A 162 0.24 -3.39 -4.57
N LEU A 163 1.08 -4.15 -5.29
CA LEU A 163 1.00 -4.21 -6.75
C LEU A 163 -0.35 -4.75 -7.23
N SER A 164 -0.90 -5.76 -6.54
CA SER A 164 -2.20 -6.35 -6.86
C SER A 164 -3.38 -5.37 -6.71
N ARG A 165 -3.20 -4.28 -5.95
CA ARG A 165 -4.23 -3.24 -5.76
C ARG A 165 -4.26 -2.21 -6.89
N HIS A 166 -3.21 -2.10 -7.71
CA HIS A 166 -3.16 -1.13 -8.80
C HIS A 166 -4.35 -1.20 -9.77
N PRO A 167 -4.81 -2.39 -10.23
CA PRO A 167 -5.98 -2.48 -11.10
C PRO A 167 -7.24 -1.89 -10.45
N TYR A 168 -7.45 -2.17 -9.15
CA TYR A 168 -8.57 -1.64 -8.38
C TYR A 168 -8.52 -0.11 -8.26
N TYR A 169 -7.35 0.46 -7.97
CA TYR A 169 -7.18 1.92 -7.92
C TYR A 169 -7.47 2.59 -9.26
N ILE A 170 -6.98 1.99 -10.35
CA ILE A 170 -7.26 2.48 -11.70
C ILE A 170 -8.77 2.44 -11.96
N GLN A 171 -9.44 1.33 -11.64
CA GLN A 171 -10.88 1.21 -11.81
C GLN A 171 -11.63 2.28 -11.01
N LEU A 172 -11.31 2.43 -9.72
CA LEU A 172 -11.93 3.43 -8.85
C LEU A 172 -11.79 4.84 -9.41
N MET A 173 -10.61 5.19 -9.94
CA MET A 173 -10.37 6.50 -10.55
C MET A 173 -11.06 6.66 -11.90
N THR A 174 -11.16 5.59 -12.72
CA THR A 174 -11.95 5.64 -13.96
C THR A 174 -13.42 5.91 -13.67
N THR A 175 -13.99 5.21 -12.68
CA THR A 175 -15.38 5.35 -12.28
C THR A 175 -15.63 6.74 -11.69
N ALA A 176 -14.67 7.29 -10.92
CA ALA A 176 -14.75 8.64 -10.38
C ALA A 176 -14.76 9.69 -11.49
N ALA A 177 -13.83 9.58 -12.45
CA ALA A 177 -13.71 10.50 -13.57
C ALA A 177 -14.91 10.45 -14.52
N ALA A 178 -15.63 9.33 -14.56
CA ALA A 178 -16.89 9.18 -15.28
C ALA A 178 -18.11 9.71 -14.48
N GLY A 179 -17.92 10.13 -13.23
CA GLY A 179 -19.02 10.53 -12.33
C GLY A 179 -19.90 9.36 -11.87
N GLN A 180 -19.52 8.13 -12.18
CA GLN A 180 -20.27 6.89 -11.94
C GLN A 180 -19.93 6.23 -10.60
N LEU A 181 -19.26 6.97 -9.71
CA LEU A 181 -18.89 6.41 -8.40
C LEU A 181 -20.10 6.22 -7.49
N MET A 182 -21.24 6.85 -7.84
CA MET A 182 -22.54 6.55 -7.26
C MET A 182 -23.31 5.60 -8.18
N PRO A 183 -24.03 4.61 -7.63
CA PRO A 183 -25.08 3.94 -8.40
C PRO A 183 -26.06 5.01 -8.91
N GLU A 184 -26.60 4.81 -10.11
CA GLU A 184 -27.72 5.61 -10.60
C GLU A 184 -28.75 5.64 -9.47
N ALA A 185 -29.14 6.85 -9.04
CA ALA A 185 -30.25 6.97 -8.12
C ALA A 185 -31.43 6.28 -8.82
N ASP A 186 -31.95 5.20 -8.25
CA ASP A 186 -33.22 4.64 -8.67
C ASP A 186 -34.21 5.81 -8.70
N GLU A 187 -34.68 6.17 -9.90
CA GLU A 187 -35.81 7.09 -10.11
C GLU A 187 -37.10 6.48 -9.57
#